data_AF-A0A453FFZ0-F1
#
_entry.id   AF-A0A453FFZ0-F1
#
_cell.length_a   1.000
_cell.length_b   1.000
_cell.length_c   1.000
_cell.angle_alpha   90.00
_cell.angle_beta   90.00
_cell.angle_gamma   90.00
#
_symmetry.space_group_name_H-M   'P 1'
#
loop_
_entity.id
_entity.type
_entity.pdbx_description
1 polymer ?
#
loop_
_entity_poly.entity_id
_entity_poly.type
_entity_poly.pdbx_seq_one_letter_code
_entity_poly.pdbx_strand_id
1 'polypeptide(L)'
;MSALGERCHLYLCCFLNRSKLSIRDNLYKFMLLMKDKSGAFRMHDGGEIDVRACYTAISVASLVNILDDELAKGVGNYIASCQTYEGGIAGEPSAEAHGGYTFCGLAAMVLLNEVEKLDLPSLIGWVAFRQGVECGFQGRTNKLVDGCYSFWQVKYRYRI
;
A
#
# COMPACT_ATOMS: atom_id res chain seq x y z
N MET A 1 -2.89 30.28 -45.16
CA MET A 1 -2.14 30.42 -43.90
C MET A 1 -2.99 29.86 -42.76
N SER A 2 -2.90 28.57 -42.40
CA SER A 2 -3.44 28.01 -41.13
C SER A 2 -3.26 26.47 -41.01
N ALA A 3 -2.05 25.93 -41.20
CA ALA A 3 -1.79 24.48 -41.01
C ALA A 3 -0.50 24.15 -40.22
N LEU A 4 0.16 25.16 -39.64
CA LEU A 4 1.45 25.02 -38.96
C LEU A 4 1.37 25.15 -37.43
N GLY A 5 0.24 25.57 -36.85
CA GLY A 5 0.08 25.77 -35.41
C GLY A 5 -0.23 24.50 -34.59
N GLU A 6 -0.88 23.50 -35.18
CA GLU A 6 -1.35 22.32 -34.43
C GLU A 6 -0.29 21.21 -34.27
N ARG A 7 0.77 21.22 -35.08
CA ARG A 7 1.85 20.22 -34.97
C ARG A 7 2.79 20.47 -33.78
N CYS A 8 3.00 21.71 -33.35
CA CYS A 8 3.87 22.00 -32.20
C CYS A 8 3.27 21.50 -30.88
N HIS A 9 1.95 21.55 -30.70
CA HIS A 9 1.28 21.01 -29.52
C HIS A 9 1.38 19.48 -29.42
N LEU A 10 1.21 18.77 -30.54
CA LEU A 10 1.35 17.32 -30.59
C LEU A 10 2.78 16.85 -30.30
N TYR A 11 3.80 17.55 -30.80
CA TYR A 11 5.20 17.20 -30.52
C TYR A 11 5.61 17.48 -29.07
N LEU A 12 5.19 18.60 -28.48
CA LEU A 12 5.46 18.88 -27.06
C LEU A 12 4.70 17.90 -26.14
N CYS A 13 3.45 17.56 -26.49
CA CYS A 13 2.67 16.57 -25.75
C CYS A 13 3.26 15.15 -25.91
N CYS A 14 3.74 14.77 -27.10
CA CYS A 14 4.48 13.51 -27.31
C CYS A 14 5.86 13.48 -26.65
N PHE A 15 6.56 14.61 -26.52
CA PHE A 15 7.88 14.68 -25.88
C PHE A 15 7.75 14.66 -24.34
N LEU A 16 6.77 15.40 -23.80
CA LEU A 16 6.37 15.31 -22.39
C LEU A 16 5.73 13.95 -22.07
N ASN A 17 5.01 13.32 -23.01
CA ASN A 17 4.52 11.95 -22.84
C ASN A 17 5.63 10.90 -22.99
N ARG A 18 6.64 11.09 -23.86
CA ARG A 18 7.77 10.15 -24.00
C ARG A 18 8.61 10.08 -22.74
N SER A 19 8.88 11.22 -22.11
CA SER A 19 9.57 11.26 -20.81
C SER A 19 8.74 10.64 -19.70
N LYS A 20 7.42 10.88 -19.66
CA LYS A 20 6.49 10.20 -18.74
C LYS A 20 6.38 8.68 -18.98
N LEU A 21 6.40 8.24 -20.24
CA LEU A 21 6.34 6.82 -20.60
C LEU A 21 7.62 6.10 -20.15
N SER A 22 8.79 6.73 -20.37
CA SER A 22 10.08 6.27 -19.85
C SER A 22 10.08 6.08 -18.33
N ILE A 23 9.46 6.98 -17.57
CA ILE A 23 9.41 6.87 -16.10
C ILE A 23 8.49 5.72 -15.69
N ARG A 24 7.32 5.58 -16.31
CA ARG A 24 6.38 4.48 -16.03
C ARG A 24 7.01 3.12 -16.33
N ASP A 25 7.71 2.97 -17.46
CA ASP A 25 8.38 1.73 -17.84
C ASP A 25 9.52 1.36 -16.88
N ASN A 26 10.29 2.36 -16.45
CA ASN A 26 11.39 2.14 -15.49
C ASN A 26 10.85 1.80 -14.09
N LEU A 27 9.78 2.46 -13.64
CA LEU A 27 9.11 2.14 -12.38
C LEU A 27 8.52 0.73 -12.41
N TYR A 28 7.86 0.36 -13.50
CA TYR A 28 7.29 -0.98 -13.66
C TYR A 28 8.37 -2.06 -13.56
N LYS A 29 9.48 -1.88 -14.30
CA LYS A 29 10.64 -2.79 -14.22
C LYS A 29 11.22 -2.87 -12.81
N PHE A 30 11.34 -1.73 -12.12
CA PHE A 30 11.82 -1.70 -10.75
C PHE A 30 10.89 -2.46 -9.80
N MET A 31 9.58 -2.25 -9.90
CA MET A 31 8.59 -2.97 -9.08
C MET A 31 8.63 -4.48 -9.32
N LEU A 32 8.75 -4.92 -10.58
CA LEU A 32 8.93 -6.34 -10.91
C LEU A 32 10.23 -6.91 -10.34
N LEU A 33 11.34 -6.15 -10.34
CA LEU A 33 12.58 -6.58 -9.71
C LEU A 33 12.44 -6.74 -8.19
N MET A 34 11.64 -5.88 -7.55
CA MET A 34 11.38 -5.95 -6.11
C MET A 34 10.32 -6.97 -5.72
N LYS A 35 9.62 -7.56 -6.70
CA LYS A 35 8.59 -8.56 -6.46
C LYS A 35 9.20 -9.87 -5.97
N ASP A 36 8.76 -10.33 -4.81
CA ASP A 36 9.22 -11.59 -4.23
C ASP A 36 8.31 -12.78 -4.60
N LYS A 37 8.86 -14.00 -4.53
CA LYS A 37 8.14 -15.25 -4.80
C LYS A 37 6.94 -15.46 -3.88
N SER A 38 6.98 -14.90 -2.67
CA SER A 38 5.86 -14.89 -1.71
C SER A 38 4.65 -14.07 -2.18
N GLY A 39 4.81 -13.23 -3.20
CA GLY A 39 3.80 -12.26 -3.63
C GLY A 39 3.97 -10.88 -3.00
N ALA A 40 4.88 -10.73 -2.04
CA ALA A 40 5.21 -9.45 -1.43
C ALA A 40 6.19 -8.62 -2.27
N PHE A 41 6.55 -7.44 -1.76
CA PHE A 41 7.58 -6.57 -2.33
C PHE A 41 8.72 -6.35 -1.34
N ARG A 42 9.92 -6.17 -1.88
CA ARG A 42 11.10 -5.71 -1.15
C ARG A 42 11.17 -4.18 -1.15
N MET A 43 11.72 -3.61 -0.09
CA MET A 43 11.96 -2.15 -0.01
C MET A 43 13.01 -1.64 -1.00
N HIS A 44 14.06 -2.44 -1.20
CA HIS A 44 15.16 -2.19 -2.14
C HIS A 44 15.85 -3.52 -2.45
N ASP A 45 16.86 -3.50 -3.33
CA ASP A 45 17.64 -4.68 -3.64
C ASP A 45 18.32 -5.24 -2.38
N GLY A 46 18.12 -6.53 -2.11
CA GLY A 46 18.55 -7.18 -0.86
C GLY A 46 17.84 -6.73 0.42
N GLY A 47 16.83 -5.86 0.33
CA GLY A 47 16.09 -5.33 1.47
C GLY A 47 15.06 -6.28 2.06
N GLU A 48 14.46 -5.85 3.17
CA GLU A 48 13.39 -6.57 3.85
C GLU A 48 12.13 -6.65 2.99
N ILE A 49 11.37 -7.73 3.21
CA ILE A 49 10.05 -7.94 2.61
C ILE A 49 9.05 -7.56 3.68
N ASP A 50 8.23 -6.55 3.42
CA ASP A 50 7.20 -6.15 4.38
C ASP A 50 5.93 -5.58 3.73
N VAL A 51 4.86 -5.50 4.51
CA VAL A 51 3.55 -5.00 4.08
C VAL A 51 3.57 -3.51 3.63
N ARG A 52 4.47 -2.68 4.15
CA ARG A 52 4.65 -1.27 3.71
C ARG A 52 5.24 -1.22 2.32
N ALA A 53 6.15 -2.12 1.97
CA ALA A 53 6.70 -2.22 0.61
C ALA A 53 5.58 -2.56 -0.37
N CYS A 54 4.70 -3.52 -0.01
CA CYS A 54 3.50 -3.85 -0.77
C CYS A 54 2.60 -2.63 -0.97
N TYR A 55 2.27 -1.92 0.12
CA TYR A 55 1.44 -0.71 0.04
C TYR A 55 2.06 0.37 -0.84
N THR A 56 3.36 0.61 -0.71
CA THR A 56 4.06 1.63 -1.47
C THR A 56 4.08 1.29 -2.96
N ALA A 57 4.40 0.04 -3.31
CA ALA A 57 4.40 -0.43 -4.68
C ALA A 57 3.00 -0.33 -5.32
N ILE A 58 1.96 -0.84 -4.65
CA ILE A 58 0.59 -0.81 -5.15
C ILE A 58 0.04 0.61 -5.24
N SER A 59 0.33 1.47 -4.26
CA SER A 59 -0.11 2.87 -4.28
C SER A 59 0.52 3.63 -5.42
N VAL A 60 1.84 3.52 -5.61
CA VAL A 60 2.54 4.19 -6.72
C VAL A 60 2.05 3.63 -8.06
N ALA A 61 1.90 2.31 -8.19
CA ALA A 61 1.42 1.67 -9.40
C ALA A 61 0.00 2.13 -9.77
N SER A 62 -0.88 2.26 -8.78
CA SER A 62 -2.23 2.79 -8.95
C SER A 62 -2.21 4.27 -9.38
N LEU A 63 -1.41 5.11 -8.72
CA LEU A 63 -1.31 6.54 -9.02
C LEU A 63 -0.79 6.82 -10.43
N VAL A 64 0.17 6.03 -10.92
CA VAL A 64 0.74 6.19 -12.27
C VAL A 64 0.07 5.29 -13.32
N ASN A 65 -1.04 4.64 -12.94
CA ASN A 65 -1.86 3.78 -13.78
C ASN A 65 -1.06 2.68 -14.51
N ILE A 66 -0.18 1.99 -13.79
CA ILE A 66 0.58 0.82 -14.27
C ILE A 66 0.29 -0.45 -13.45
N LEU A 67 -0.66 -0.37 -12.51
CA LEU A 67 -1.09 -1.52 -11.74
C LEU A 67 -1.76 -2.53 -12.67
N ASP A 68 -1.22 -3.75 -12.69
CA ASP A 68 -1.69 -4.85 -13.49
C ASP A 68 -1.73 -6.15 -12.67
N ASP A 69 -2.18 -7.23 -13.32
CA ASP A 69 -2.31 -8.53 -12.67
C ASP A 69 -0.96 -9.09 -12.21
N GLU A 70 0.14 -8.80 -12.91
CA GLU A 70 1.47 -9.28 -12.56
C GLU A 70 1.96 -8.67 -11.25
N LEU A 71 1.83 -7.35 -11.09
CA LEU A 71 2.17 -6.65 -9.86
C LEU A 71 1.24 -7.03 -8.69
N ALA A 72 -0.06 -7.16 -8.96
CA ALA A 72 -1.07 -7.53 -7.97
C ALA A 72 -0.97 -8.98 -7.49
N LYS A 73 -0.42 -9.88 -8.33
CA LYS A 73 -0.40 -11.32 -8.07
C LYS A 73 0.19 -11.66 -6.70
N GLY A 74 -0.60 -12.33 -5.87
CA GLY A 74 -0.18 -12.86 -4.57
C GLY A 74 -0.02 -11.80 -3.47
N VAL A 75 -0.19 -10.50 -3.75
CA VAL A 75 -0.03 -9.44 -2.74
C VAL A 75 -1.07 -9.60 -1.64
N GLY A 76 -2.35 -9.76 -2.00
CA GLY A 76 -3.39 -9.86 -0.98
C GLY A 76 -3.32 -11.16 -0.18
N ASN A 77 -2.81 -12.25 -0.76
CA ASN A 77 -2.58 -13.49 -0.01
C ASN A 77 -1.43 -13.31 1.01
N TYR A 78 -0.38 -12.57 0.65
CA TYR A 78 0.69 -12.24 1.57
C TYR A 78 0.22 -11.29 2.69
N ILE A 79 -0.56 -10.26 2.37
CA ILE A 79 -1.09 -9.35 3.39
C ILE A 79 -2.04 -10.10 4.33
N ALA A 80 -2.89 -10.99 3.80
CA ALA A 80 -3.79 -11.80 4.61
C ALA A 80 -3.01 -12.74 5.55
N SER A 81 -1.88 -13.31 5.14
CA SER A 81 -1.04 -14.13 6.02
C SER A 81 -0.29 -13.31 7.09
N CYS A 82 -0.24 -11.99 6.96
CA CYS A 82 0.28 -11.07 7.97
C CYS A 82 -0.78 -10.65 8.99
N GLN A 83 -2.06 -11.01 8.83
CA GLN A 83 -3.07 -10.76 9.85
C GLN A 83 -2.85 -11.69 11.04
N THR A 84 -2.70 -11.08 12.22
CA THR A 84 -2.38 -11.79 13.46
C THR A 84 -3.63 -12.27 14.20
N TYR A 85 -3.45 -13.13 15.20
CA TYR A 85 -4.53 -13.56 16.09
C TYR A 85 -5.17 -12.39 16.88
N GLU A 86 -4.44 -11.27 17.05
CA GLU A 86 -4.97 -10.08 17.71
C GLU A 86 -5.99 -9.35 16.82
N GLY A 87 -5.99 -9.61 15.51
CA GLY A 87 -6.84 -8.98 14.50
C GLY A 87 -6.11 -7.93 13.66
N GLY A 88 -5.05 -7.30 14.17
CA GLY A 88 -4.21 -6.36 13.44
C GLY A 88 -3.25 -7.03 12.45
N ILE A 89 -2.67 -6.24 11.54
CA ILE A 89 -1.71 -6.71 10.53
C ILE A 89 -0.28 -6.42 10.99
N ALA A 90 0.60 -7.39 10.79
CA ALA A 90 2.03 -7.31 11.06
C ALA A 90 2.84 -6.91 9.81
N GLY A 91 4.13 -6.60 10.00
CA GLY A 91 5.01 -6.26 8.88
C GLY A 91 5.32 -7.47 7.98
N GLU A 92 5.38 -8.65 8.58
CA GLU A 92 5.66 -9.93 7.94
C GLU A 92 4.83 -11.04 8.63
N PRO A 93 4.67 -12.22 8.01
CA PRO A 93 3.94 -13.31 8.62
C PRO A 93 4.56 -13.73 9.97
N SER A 94 3.71 -13.96 10.97
CA SER A 94 4.10 -14.32 12.35
C SER A 94 4.71 -13.20 13.20
N ALA A 95 4.85 -11.98 12.69
CA ALA A 95 5.27 -10.83 13.50
C ALA A 95 4.09 -10.23 14.30
N GLU A 96 4.38 -9.27 15.18
CA GLU A 96 3.38 -8.60 16.02
C GLU A 96 2.48 -7.64 15.22
N ALA A 97 1.23 -7.49 15.67
CA ALA A 97 0.31 -6.52 15.08
C ALA A 97 0.78 -5.09 15.35
N HIS A 98 0.71 -4.24 14.33
CA HIS A 98 1.12 -2.84 14.45
C HIS A 98 0.24 -1.91 13.63
N GLY A 99 -0.06 -0.74 14.17
CA GLY A 99 -0.99 0.23 13.56
C GLY A 99 -0.51 0.72 12.19
N GLY A 100 0.80 0.90 12.02
CA GLY A 100 1.38 1.30 10.73
C GLY A 100 1.24 0.21 9.66
N TYR A 101 1.53 -1.05 10.00
CA TYR A 101 1.38 -2.18 9.07
C TYR A 101 -0.09 -2.47 8.78
N THR A 102 -0.95 -2.32 9.78
CA THR A 102 -2.41 -2.39 9.64
C THR A 102 -2.93 -1.39 8.62
N PHE A 103 -2.44 -0.15 8.66
CA PHE A 103 -2.80 0.86 7.66
C PHE A 103 -2.32 0.49 6.26
N CYS A 104 -1.04 0.18 6.12
CA CYS A 104 -0.49 -0.19 4.82
C CYS A 104 -1.19 -1.41 4.22
N GLY A 105 -1.40 -2.46 5.02
CA GLY A 105 -2.05 -3.69 4.61
C GLY A 105 -3.48 -3.46 4.15
N LEU A 106 -4.32 -2.85 4.99
CA LEU A 106 -5.72 -2.59 4.62
C LEU A 106 -5.82 -1.65 3.41
N ALA A 107 -5.02 -0.58 3.35
CA ALA A 107 -5.05 0.34 2.22
C ALA A 107 -4.62 -0.34 0.90
N ALA A 108 -3.62 -1.22 0.94
CA ALA A 108 -3.24 -2.01 -0.23
C ALA A 108 -4.36 -2.97 -0.66
N MET A 109 -5.04 -3.63 0.29
CA MET A 109 -6.17 -4.51 0.00
C MET A 109 -7.36 -3.76 -0.61
N VAL A 110 -7.62 -2.52 -0.17
CA VAL A 110 -8.63 -1.64 -0.78
C VAL A 110 -8.25 -1.29 -2.22
N LEU A 111 -6.98 -0.94 -2.47
CA LEU A 111 -6.50 -0.64 -3.83
C LEU A 111 -6.56 -1.85 -4.77
N LEU A 112 -6.37 -3.05 -4.23
CA LEU A 112 -6.47 -4.32 -4.97
C LEU A 112 -7.91 -4.84 -5.09
N ASN A 113 -8.85 -4.26 -4.36
CA ASN A 113 -10.22 -4.77 -4.21
C ASN A 113 -10.26 -6.24 -3.73
N GLU A 114 -9.43 -6.57 -2.74
CA GLU A 114 -9.32 -7.91 -2.13
C GLU A 114 -9.57 -7.90 -0.61
N VAL A 115 -10.27 -6.88 -0.11
CA VAL A 115 -10.50 -6.63 1.32
C VAL A 115 -11.18 -7.82 2.02
N GLU A 116 -11.98 -8.58 1.29
CA GLU A 116 -12.70 -9.78 1.76
C GLU A 116 -11.79 -10.93 2.21
N LYS A 117 -10.48 -10.89 1.87
CA LYS A 117 -9.51 -11.87 2.37
C LYS A 117 -9.09 -11.61 3.81
N LEU A 118 -9.40 -10.43 4.36
CA LEU A 118 -9.11 -10.07 5.75
C LEU A 118 -10.32 -10.36 6.64
N ASP A 119 -10.04 -10.77 7.89
CA ASP A 119 -11.06 -10.79 8.94
C ASP A 119 -11.30 -9.36 9.44
N LEU A 120 -12.26 -8.67 8.80
CA LEU A 120 -12.60 -7.29 9.12
C LEU A 120 -13.18 -7.11 10.53
N PRO A 121 -14.07 -7.99 11.04
CA PRO A 121 -14.53 -7.89 12.43
C PRO A 121 -13.39 -7.86 13.46
N SER A 122 -12.41 -8.77 13.36
CA SER A 122 -11.28 -8.78 14.29
C SER A 122 -10.37 -7.56 14.10
N LEU A 123 -10.14 -7.14 12.85
CA LEU A 123 -9.37 -5.94 12.53
C LEU A 123 -9.98 -4.66 13.14
N ILE A 124 -11.30 -4.46 12.97
CA ILE A 124 -12.04 -3.33 13.52
C ILE A 124 -11.98 -3.35 15.06
N GLY A 125 -12.17 -4.54 15.65
CA GLY A 125 -12.03 -4.75 17.09
C GLY A 125 -10.64 -4.32 17.57
N TRP A 126 -9.59 -4.83 16.94
CA TRP A 126 -8.21 -4.54 17.29
C TRP A 126 -7.92 -3.03 17.25
N VAL A 127 -8.28 -2.35 16.16
CA VAL A 127 -8.12 -0.90 15.99
C VAL A 127 -8.89 -0.12 17.06
N ALA A 128 -10.13 -0.50 17.37
CA ALA A 128 -10.92 0.15 18.41
C ALA A 128 -10.24 0.04 19.79
N PHE A 129 -9.65 -1.13 20.10
CA PHE A 129 -8.86 -1.36 21.30
C PHE A 129 -7.48 -0.68 21.29
N ARG A 130 -7.14 0.11 20.26
CA ARG A 130 -5.95 0.97 20.27
C ARG A 130 -6.25 2.40 20.76
N GLN A 131 -7.51 2.77 20.95
CA GLN A 131 -7.84 4.04 21.57
C GLN A 131 -7.44 4.02 23.05
N GLY A 132 -6.46 4.87 23.41
CA GLY A 132 -5.97 5.02 24.77
C GLY A 132 -6.86 5.92 25.62
N VAL A 133 -6.62 5.91 26.94
CA VAL A 133 -7.36 6.74 27.91
C VAL A 133 -7.09 8.22 27.68
N GLU A 134 -5.90 8.55 27.17
CA GLU A 134 -5.46 9.88 26.79
C GLU A 134 -6.11 10.39 25.49
N CYS A 135 -7.13 9.70 24.97
CA CYS A 135 -7.84 9.99 23.71
C CYS A 135 -6.99 9.92 22.43
N GLY A 136 -5.73 9.51 22.53
CA GLY A 136 -4.88 9.17 21.39
C GLY A 136 -4.96 7.70 21.01
N PHE A 137 -4.26 7.30 19.94
CA PHE A 137 -4.15 5.90 19.54
C PHE A 137 -2.74 5.36 19.80
N GLN A 138 -2.64 4.14 20.32
CA GLN A 138 -1.38 3.41 20.48
C GLN A 138 -1.08 2.55 19.25
N GLY A 139 0.19 2.40 18.89
CA GLY A 139 0.59 1.61 17.72
C GLY A 139 0.45 0.09 17.91
N ARG A 140 0.53 -0.37 19.15
CA ARG A 140 0.38 -1.77 19.55
C ARG A 140 0.05 -1.84 21.04
N THR A 141 -0.32 -3.03 21.52
CA THR A 141 -0.68 -3.26 22.92
C THR A 141 0.45 -2.81 23.87
N ASN A 142 0.09 -2.16 24.98
CA ASN A 142 1.02 -1.70 26.03
C ASN A 142 2.08 -0.68 25.55
N LYS A 143 1.74 0.16 24.57
CA LYS A 143 2.57 1.31 24.17
C LYS A 143 1.83 2.62 24.39
N LEU A 144 2.59 3.69 24.56
CA LEU A 144 2.04 5.03 24.68
C LEU A 144 1.32 5.43 23.38
N VAL A 145 0.34 6.31 23.52
CA VAL A 145 -0.32 6.94 22.38
C VAL A 145 0.64 7.86 21.63
N ASP A 146 0.47 7.94 20.31
CA ASP A 146 1.26 8.83 19.44
C ASP A 146 0.36 9.48 18.37
N GLY A 147 0.74 10.69 17.94
CA GLY A 147 0.06 11.39 16.86
C GLY A 147 0.10 10.63 15.52
N CYS A 148 1.18 9.91 15.22
CA CYS A 148 1.27 9.13 13.98
C CYS A 148 0.25 7.99 13.92
N TYR A 149 0.03 7.30 15.04
CA TYR A 149 -0.98 6.23 15.13
C TYR A 149 -2.39 6.78 15.11
N SER A 150 -2.60 7.99 15.62
CA SER A 150 -3.89 8.67 15.49
C SER A 150 -4.22 8.93 14.02
N PHE A 151 -3.25 9.37 13.21
CA PHE A 151 -3.43 9.51 11.76
C PHE A 151 -3.70 8.15 11.08
N TRP A 152 -2.89 7.14 11.37
CA TRP A 152 -3.03 5.82 10.74
C TRP A 152 -4.31 5.07 11.14
N GLN A 153 -4.88 5.34 12.32
CA GLN A 153 -6.01 4.59 12.87
C GLN A 153 -7.36 5.29 12.80
N VAL A 154 -7.39 6.62 12.74
CA VAL A 154 -8.67 7.36 12.64
C VAL A 154 -9.30 7.24 11.26
N LYS A 155 -8.52 6.89 10.21
CA LYS A 155 -9.03 6.84 8.83
C LYS A 155 -10.03 5.69 8.57
N TYR A 156 -10.19 4.72 9.46
CA TYR A 156 -11.03 3.54 9.23
C TYR A 156 -12.53 3.74 9.46
N ARG A 157 -12.99 4.94 9.83
CA ARG A 157 -14.41 5.18 10.14
C ARG A 157 -15.24 5.77 9.00
N TYR A 158 -14.68 5.94 7.81
CA TYR A 158 -15.42 6.43 6.65
C TYR A 158 -15.74 5.29 5.68
N ARG A 159 -16.91 4.66 5.90
CA ARG A 159 -17.68 3.86 4.93
C ARG A 159 -16.95 2.64 4.36
N ILE A 160 -16.85 1.59 5.19
CA ILE A 160 -16.85 0.19 4.75
C ILE A 160 -18.31 -0.29 4.79
#